data_AF-A0A392MW39-F1
#
_entry.id   AF-A0A392MW39-F1
#
_cell.length_a   1.000
_cell.length_b   1.000
_cell.length_c   1.000
_cell.angle_alpha   90.00
_cell.angle_beta   90.00
_cell.angle_gamma   90.00
#
_symmetry.space_group_name_H-M   'P 1'
#
loop_
_entity.id
_entity.type
_entity.pdbx_description
1 polymer ?
#
loop_
_entity_poly.entity_id
_entity_poly.type
_entity_poly.pdbx_seq_one_letter_code
_entity_poly.pdbx_strand_id
1 'polypeptide(L)'
;VLAKKFGAAVVSLEHRYYGKSSPFKSLKTENLRYLSSKQALFDLAVFRQNYQASYFPDSLNAKLNRTKTDNPWFVFGVSYPGALSAWFRLKFPHLTCGSLASSAVVLAVYNFTEFDQQIGESAGPECKAALQETTKLIDQKLATDRKALKASFNAAD
;
A
#
# COMPACT_ATOMS: atom_id res chain seq x y z
N VAL A 1 17.02 11.42 5.79
CA VAL A 1 18.43 11.04 6.04
C VAL A 1 19.09 10.39 4.82
N LEU A 2 18.56 9.28 4.28
CA LEU A 2 19.15 8.61 3.10
C LEU A 2 19.23 9.50 1.86
N ALA A 3 18.12 10.13 1.45
CA ALA A 3 18.12 11.00 0.26
C ALA A 3 19.18 12.12 0.34
N LYS A 4 19.29 12.78 1.51
CA LYS A 4 20.34 13.79 1.76
C LYS A 4 21.75 13.21 1.63
N LYS A 5 22.01 12.02 2.20
CA LYS A 5 23.32 11.35 2.11
C LYS A 5 23.73 11.04 0.67
N PHE A 6 22.77 10.68 -0.18
CA PHE A 6 23.02 10.33 -1.58
C PHE A 6 22.80 11.48 -2.57
N GLY A 7 22.47 12.70 -2.09
CA GLY A 7 22.08 13.81 -2.97
C GLY A 7 20.89 13.48 -3.87
N ALA A 8 20.00 12.57 -3.44
CA ALA A 8 18.93 12.04 -4.26
C ALA A 8 17.68 12.93 -4.21
N ALA A 9 17.02 13.07 -5.36
CA ALA A 9 15.67 13.59 -5.42
C ALA A 9 14.69 12.61 -4.77
N VAL A 10 13.67 13.14 -4.10
CA VAL A 10 12.58 12.34 -3.50
C VAL A 10 11.29 12.70 -4.21
N VAL A 11 10.57 11.68 -4.66
CA VAL A 11 9.28 11.84 -5.30
C VAL A 11 8.31 10.84 -4.69
N SER A 12 7.10 11.31 -4.39
CA SER A 12 6.00 10.47 -3.92
C SER A 12 4.93 10.49 -4.99
N LEU A 13 4.61 9.31 -5.54
CA LEU A 13 3.58 9.17 -6.56
C LEU A 13 2.28 8.69 -5.92
N GLU A 14 1.21 9.43 -6.17
CA GLU A 14 -0.11 9.07 -5.69
C GLU A 14 -0.71 7.95 -6.55
N HIS A 15 -1.27 6.95 -5.89
CA HIS A 15 -1.79 5.75 -6.56
C HIS A 15 -3.09 6.04 -7.30
N ARG A 16 -3.31 5.44 -8.47
CA ARG A 16 -4.58 5.52 -9.19
C ARG A 16 -5.78 5.23 -8.28
N TYR A 17 -6.85 6.01 -8.41
CA TYR A 17 -8.08 5.98 -7.60
C TYR A 17 -7.96 6.45 -6.15
N TYR A 18 -6.80 6.92 -5.71
CA TYR A 18 -6.63 7.53 -4.39
C TYR A 18 -6.38 9.03 -4.53
N GLY A 19 -6.83 9.80 -3.53
CA GLY A 19 -6.65 11.25 -3.50
C GLY A 19 -7.23 11.96 -4.72
N LYS A 20 -6.40 12.74 -5.40
CA LYS A 20 -6.70 13.48 -6.63
C LYS A 20 -6.40 12.67 -7.89
N SER A 21 -5.75 11.51 -7.77
CA SER A 21 -5.27 10.69 -8.88
C SER A 21 -6.33 9.69 -9.34
N SER A 22 -7.50 10.18 -9.79
CA SER A 22 -8.58 9.32 -10.28
C SER A 22 -8.81 9.50 -11.79
N PRO A 23 -8.82 8.41 -12.59
CA PRO A 23 -9.15 8.50 -14.01
C PRO A 23 -10.62 8.84 -14.28
N PHE A 24 -11.50 8.64 -13.28
CA PHE A 24 -12.93 8.94 -13.36
C PHE A 24 -13.36 9.85 -12.21
N LYS A 25 -14.38 10.68 -12.44
CA LYS A 25 -14.97 11.54 -11.40
C LYS A 25 -15.74 10.75 -10.33
N SER A 26 -16.20 9.54 -10.65
CA SER A 26 -17.06 8.73 -9.79
C SER A 26 -16.48 7.34 -9.57
N LEU A 27 -16.49 6.86 -8.32
CA LEU A 27 -15.99 5.55 -7.91
C LEU A 27 -17.05 4.44 -7.97
N LYS A 28 -17.98 4.51 -8.93
CA LYS A 28 -18.91 3.42 -9.22
C LYS A 28 -18.14 2.18 -9.69
N THR A 29 -18.67 0.99 -9.40
CA THR A 29 -18.05 -0.31 -9.73
C THR A 29 -17.56 -0.41 -11.17
N GLU A 30 -18.35 0.05 -12.14
CA GLU A 30 -17.98 0.08 -13.57
C GLU A 30 -16.69 0.87 -13.87
N ASN A 31 -16.44 1.94 -13.11
CA ASN A 31 -15.26 2.79 -13.23
C ASN A 31 -14.05 2.22 -12.50
N LEU A 32 -14.23 1.24 -11.60
CA LEU A 32 -13.15 0.59 -10.86
C LEU A 32 -12.46 -0.53 -11.66
N ARG A 33 -12.89 -0.82 -12.88
CA ARG A 33 -12.30 -1.87 -13.73
C ARG A 33 -10.79 -1.70 -14.00
N TYR A 34 -10.23 -0.50 -13.81
CA TYR A 34 -8.79 -0.25 -13.94
C TYR A 34 -8.05 -0.10 -12.61
N LEU A 35 -8.74 -0.29 -11.47
CA LEU A 35 -8.12 -0.32 -10.15
C LEU A 35 -7.51 -1.71 -9.93
N SER A 36 -6.24 -1.87 -10.29
CA SER A 36 -5.48 -3.09 -10.04
C SER A 36 -4.01 -2.78 -9.78
N SER A 37 -3.35 -3.65 -9.02
CA SER A 37 -1.90 -3.57 -8.76
C SER A 37 -1.11 -3.63 -10.08
N LYS A 38 -1.50 -4.50 -11.02
CA LYS A 38 -0.88 -4.57 -12.36
C LYS A 38 -0.88 -3.21 -13.03
N GLN A 39 -2.01 -2.53 -13.06
CA GLN A 39 -2.14 -1.24 -13.71
C GLN A 39 -1.41 -0.12 -12.96
N ALA A 40 -1.33 -0.18 -11.62
CA ALA A 40 -0.52 0.74 -10.82
C ALA A 40 0.99 0.58 -11.07
N LEU A 41 1.46 -0.65 -11.30
CA LEU A 41 2.86 -0.89 -11.69
C LEU A 41 3.20 -0.28 -13.06
N PHE A 42 2.25 -0.29 -14.01
CA PHE A 42 2.42 0.41 -15.29
C PHE A 42 2.43 1.93 -15.12
N ASP A 43 1.61 2.49 -14.23
CA ASP A 43 1.69 3.94 -13.92
C ASP A 43 3.06 4.30 -13.38
N LEU A 44 3.63 3.50 -12.48
CA LEU A 44 4.99 3.70 -11.95
C LEU A 44 6.04 3.70 -13.08
N ALA A 45 5.93 2.75 -14.03
CA ALA A 45 6.85 2.67 -15.15
C ALA A 45 6.78 3.91 -16.05
N VAL A 46 5.57 4.32 -16.42
CA VAL A 46 5.33 5.50 -17.27
C VAL A 46 5.74 6.77 -16.54
N PHE A 47 5.40 6.91 -15.26
CA PHE A 47 5.80 8.04 -14.43
C PHE A 47 7.32 8.17 -14.37
N ARG A 48 8.04 7.09 -14.07
CA ARG A 48 9.50 7.07 -14.01
C ARG A 48 10.12 7.55 -15.32
N GLN A 49 9.61 7.07 -16.46
CA GLN A 49 10.08 7.47 -17.79
C GLN A 49 9.84 8.97 -18.02
N ASN A 50 8.64 9.46 -17.77
CA ASN A 50 8.27 10.87 -17.97
C ASN A 50 9.02 11.81 -17.01
N TYR A 51 9.18 11.42 -15.74
CA TYR A 51 9.84 12.24 -14.73
C TYR A 51 11.35 12.38 -14.97
N GLN A 52 11.96 11.45 -15.71
CA GLN A 52 13.36 11.59 -16.15
C GLN A 52 13.48 12.25 -17.53
N ALA A 53 12.47 12.18 -18.39
CA ALA A 53 12.57 12.65 -19.76
C ALA A 53 12.76 14.17 -19.84
N SER A 54 13.91 14.61 -20.37
CA SER A 54 14.31 16.04 -20.41
C SER A 54 13.41 16.95 -21.26
N TYR A 55 12.50 16.38 -22.05
CA TYR A 55 11.53 17.12 -22.87
C TYR A 55 10.24 17.47 -22.12
N PHE A 56 10.01 16.92 -20.91
CA PHE A 56 8.93 17.39 -20.04
C PHE A 56 9.46 18.53 -19.15
N PRO A 57 8.84 19.73 -19.18
CA PRO A 57 9.31 20.89 -18.41
C PRO A 57 9.46 20.63 -16.91
N ASP A 58 8.60 19.77 -16.35
CA ASP A 58 8.60 19.42 -14.93
C ASP A 58 9.45 18.22 -14.55
N SER A 59 10.13 17.60 -15.52
CA SER A 59 11.03 16.47 -15.27
C SER A 59 12.23 16.87 -14.42
N LEU A 60 12.82 15.88 -13.74
CA LEU A 60 14.04 16.06 -12.96
C LEU A 60 15.21 16.52 -13.84
N ASN A 61 15.36 15.94 -15.03
CA ASN A 61 16.46 16.28 -15.92
C ASN A 61 16.32 17.69 -16.52
N ALA A 62 15.10 18.13 -16.87
CA ALA A 62 14.87 19.51 -17.28
C ALA A 62 15.22 20.49 -16.15
N LYS A 63 14.75 20.21 -14.91
CA LYS A 63 15.04 21.03 -13.73
C LYS A 63 16.52 21.14 -13.37
N LEU A 64 17.31 20.12 -13.73
CA LEU A 64 18.75 20.07 -13.48
C LEU A 64 19.60 20.44 -14.70
N ASN A 65 19.00 20.89 -15.82
CA ASN A 65 19.70 21.16 -17.09
C ASN A 65 20.54 19.97 -17.59
N ARG A 66 20.04 18.74 -17.40
CA ARG A 66 20.70 17.49 -17.82
C ARG A 66 20.04 16.95 -19.07
N THR A 67 20.84 16.57 -20.07
CA THR A 67 20.36 15.96 -21.31
C THR A 67 20.68 14.47 -21.32
N LYS A 68 19.69 13.64 -21.69
CA LYS A 68 19.83 12.19 -21.89
C LYS A 68 20.46 11.42 -20.73
N THR A 69 20.35 11.90 -19.48
CA THR A 69 20.90 11.19 -18.33
C THR A 69 19.89 10.21 -17.73
N ASP A 70 20.26 8.93 -17.64
CA ASP A 70 19.48 7.94 -16.90
C ASP A 70 19.87 8.01 -15.42
N ASN A 71 18.92 8.38 -14.55
CA ASN A 71 19.17 8.46 -13.12
C ASN A 71 18.90 7.08 -12.48
N PRO A 72 19.70 6.62 -11.50
CA PRO A 72 19.38 5.41 -10.76
C PRO A 72 18.12 5.62 -9.89
N TRP A 73 17.14 4.73 -10.03
CA TRP A 73 15.89 4.78 -9.25
C TRP A 73 15.85 3.70 -8.18
N PHE A 74 15.63 4.11 -6.94
CA PHE A 74 15.40 3.21 -5.82
C PHE A 74 13.98 3.40 -5.31
N VAL A 75 13.20 2.32 -5.23
CA VAL A 75 11.76 2.40 -4.91
C VAL A 75 11.52 2.05 -3.45
N PHE A 76 10.64 2.79 -2.80
CA PHE A 76 10.31 2.60 -1.39
C PHE A 76 8.81 2.38 -1.23
N GLY A 77 8.44 1.51 -0.30
CA GLY A 77 7.06 1.32 0.09
C GLY A 77 6.92 0.58 1.41
N VAL A 78 5.78 0.76 2.06
CA VAL A 78 5.38 0.06 3.28
C VAL A 78 3.99 -0.55 3.09
N SER A 79 3.70 -1.71 3.69
CA SER A 79 2.39 -2.38 3.55
C SER A 79 2.07 -2.69 2.07
N TYR A 80 0.89 -2.35 1.56
CA TYR A 80 0.54 -2.51 0.15
C TYR A 80 1.52 -1.80 -0.82
N PRO A 81 1.91 -0.52 -0.61
CA PRO A 81 3.01 0.09 -1.33
C PRO A 81 4.34 -0.66 -1.24
N GLY A 82 4.60 -1.37 -0.13
CA GLY A 82 5.75 -2.26 0.01
C GLY A 82 5.68 -3.43 -0.98
N ALA A 83 4.49 -4.01 -1.15
CA ALA A 83 4.26 -5.03 -2.16
C ALA A 83 4.44 -4.46 -3.58
N LEU A 84 3.91 -3.27 -3.86
CA LEU A 84 4.16 -2.57 -5.13
C LEU A 84 5.65 -2.30 -5.37
N SER A 85 6.40 -1.88 -4.34
CA SER A 85 7.85 -1.66 -4.40
C SER A 85 8.60 -2.94 -4.83
N ALA A 86 8.31 -4.06 -4.17
CA ALA A 86 8.89 -5.37 -4.53
C ALA A 86 8.48 -5.83 -5.93
N TRP A 87 7.18 -5.76 -6.27
CA TRP A 87 6.69 -6.19 -7.57
C TRP A 87 7.18 -5.31 -8.72
N PHE A 88 7.37 -4.00 -8.48
CA PHE A 88 7.91 -3.10 -9.48
C PHE A 88 9.37 -3.44 -9.79
N ARG A 89 10.19 -3.70 -8.76
CA ARG A 89 11.56 -4.20 -8.96
C ARG A 89 11.57 -5.53 -9.72
N LEU A 90 10.68 -6.45 -9.38
CA LEU A 90 10.58 -7.76 -10.00
C LEU A 90 10.15 -7.70 -11.48
N LYS A 91 9.15 -6.86 -11.81
CA LYS A 91 8.57 -6.78 -13.16
C LYS A 91 9.31 -5.80 -14.08
N PHE A 92 9.92 -4.77 -13.51
CA PHE A 92 10.66 -3.74 -14.25
C PHE A 92 12.09 -3.58 -13.70
N PRO A 93 12.91 -4.66 -13.68
CA PRO A 93 14.27 -4.58 -13.13
C PRO A 93 15.19 -3.66 -13.93
N HIS A 94 14.85 -3.34 -15.18
CA HIS A 94 15.55 -2.40 -16.04
C HIS A 94 15.25 -0.93 -15.73
N LEU A 95 14.21 -0.63 -14.92
CA LEU A 95 13.82 0.76 -14.58
C LEU A 95 14.29 1.21 -13.19
N THR A 96 14.80 0.28 -12.37
CA THR A 96 15.20 0.51 -10.98
C THR A 96 16.58 -0.10 -10.71
N CYS A 97 17.32 0.42 -9.74
CA CYS A 97 18.53 -0.22 -9.23
C CYS A 97 18.27 -1.03 -7.94
N GLY A 98 17.16 -0.77 -7.25
CA GLY A 98 16.77 -1.50 -6.05
C GLY A 98 15.41 -1.07 -5.51
N SER A 99 14.95 -1.79 -4.47
CA SER A 99 13.69 -1.51 -3.79
C SER A 99 13.77 -1.84 -2.30
N LEU A 100 13.12 -1.02 -1.47
CA LEU A 100 12.80 -1.33 -0.08
C LEU A 100 11.31 -1.65 0.01
N ALA A 101 11.00 -2.86 0.46
CA ALA A 101 9.66 -3.38 0.63
C ALA A 101 9.39 -3.63 2.13
N SER A 102 9.06 -2.56 2.86
CA SER A 102 8.89 -2.62 4.32
C SER A 102 7.52 -3.22 4.69
N SER A 103 7.49 -4.21 5.59
CA SER A 103 6.26 -4.90 6.01
C SER A 103 5.32 -5.21 4.83
N ALA A 104 5.90 -5.67 3.72
CA ALA A 104 5.23 -5.74 2.44
C ALA A 104 4.31 -6.96 2.36
N VAL A 105 3.04 -6.71 2.07
CA VAL A 105 2.02 -7.76 1.86
C VAL A 105 2.14 -8.37 0.46
N VAL A 106 3.30 -8.95 0.14
CA VAL A 106 3.63 -9.49 -1.19
C VAL A 106 2.82 -10.74 -1.56
N LEU A 107 2.32 -11.45 -0.55
CA LEU A 107 1.44 -12.60 -0.70
C LEU A 107 0.06 -12.23 -0.19
N ALA A 108 -0.94 -12.29 -1.08
CA ALA A 108 -2.34 -12.16 -0.68
C ALA A 108 -2.85 -13.53 -0.23
N VAL A 109 -3.16 -13.65 1.05
CA VAL A 109 -3.71 -14.87 1.66
C VAL A 109 -5.20 -14.62 1.92
N TYR A 110 -6.07 -15.47 1.36
CA TYR A 110 -7.52 -15.27 1.47
C TYR A 110 -8.03 -15.53 2.90
N ASN A 111 -7.61 -16.65 3.49
CA ASN A 111 -7.91 -16.99 4.87
C ASN A 111 -6.61 -16.96 5.67
N PHE A 112 -6.31 -15.83 6.32
CA PHE A 112 -5.01 -15.57 6.94
C PHE A 112 -5.08 -15.61 8.47
N THR A 113 -5.40 -16.77 9.03
CA THR A 113 -5.54 -16.98 10.48
C THR A 113 -4.26 -16.70 11.26
N GLU A 114 -3.10 -16.82 10.62
CA GLU A 114 -1.79 -16.54 11.19
C GLU A 114 -1.63 -15.06 11.56
N PHE A 115 -2.39 -14.15 10.92
CA PHE A 115 -2.42 -12.74 11.31
C PHE A 115 -2.98 -12.57 12.73
N ASP A 116 -4.11 -13.22 13.02
CA ASP A 116 -4.72 -13.21 14.35
C ASP A 116 -3.86 -13.96 15.37
N GLN A 117 -3.20 -15.04 14.95
CA GLN A 117 -2.23 -15.74 15.80
C GLN A 117 -1.10 -14.80 16.23
N GLN A 118 -0.49 -14.08 15.29
CA GLN A 118 0.58 -13.13 15.57
C GLN A 118 0.11 -11.99 16.48
N ILE A 119 -1.13 -11.50 16.32
CA ILE A 119 -1.72 -10.52 17.24
C ILE A 119 -1.77 -11.10 18.66
N GLY A 120 -2.28 -12.31 18.82
CA GLY A 120 -2.35 -12.97 20.12
C GLY A 120 -0.98 -13.21 20.75
N GLU A 121 0.02 -13.61 19.96
CA GLU A 121 1.40 -13.75 20.43
C GLU A 121 1.99 -12.41 20.89
N SER A 122 1.77 -11.35 20.11
CA SER A 122 2.28 -10.00 20.42
C SER A 122 1.61 -9.36 21.64
N ALA A 123 0.32 -9.67 21.87
CA ALA A 123 -0.46 -9.16 22.99
C ALA A 123 -0.11 -9.86 24.32
N GLY A 124 0.51 -11.04 24.26
CA GLY A 124 0.84 -11.86 25.43
C GLY A 124 -0.29 -12.79 25.87
N PRO A 125 0.02 -13.80 26.70
CA PRO A 125 -0.88 -14.92 26.99
C PRO A 125 -2.19 -14.52 27.68
N GLU A 126 -2.13 -13.60 28.64
CA GLU A 126 -3.32 -13.13 29.38
C GLU A 126 -4.28 -12.37 28.46
N CYS A 127 -3.75 -11.41 27.69
CA CYS A 127 -4.55 -10.63 26.75
C CYS A 127 -5.12 -11.52 25.63
N LYS A 128 -4.32 -12.46 25.11
CA LYS A 128 -4.78 -13.45 24.13
C LYS A 128 -5.97 -14.26 24.64
N ALA A 129 -5.90 -14.79 25.87
CA ALA A 129 -6.98 -15.57 26.45
C ALA A 129 -8.25 -14.73 26.63
N ALA A 130 -8.11 -13.51 27.16
CA ALA A 130 -9.22 -12.58 27.32
C ALA A 130 -9.87 -12.20 25.98
N LEU A 131 -9.07 -11.96 24.93
CA LEU A 131 -9.57 -11.68 23.58
C LEU A 131 -10.37 -12.87 23.02
N GLN A 132 -9.85 -14.09 23.17
CA GLN A 132 -10.52 -15.31 22.70
C GLN A 132 -11.84 -15.58 23.44
N GLU A 133 -11.86 -15.41 24.76
CA GLU A 133 -13.07 -15.53 25.56
C GLU A 133 -14.11 -14.46 25.19
N THR A 134 -13.66 -13.22 25.03
CA THR A 134 -14.52 -12.09 24.65
C THR A 134 -15.16 -12.33 23.29
N THR A 135 -14.38 -12.73 22.27
CA THR A 135 -14.92 -13.06 20.94
C THR A 135 -15.97 -14.16 21.02
N LYS A 136 -15.71 -15.24 21.77
CA LYS A 136 -16.68 -16.33 21.94
C LYS A 136 -18.00 -15.85 22.58
N LEU A 137 -17.93 -15.01 23.61
CA LEU A 137 -19.11 -14.45 24.26
C LEU A 137 -19.89 -13.51 23.33
N ILE A 138 -19.18 -12.70 22.54
CA ILE A 138 -19.77 -11.81 21.53
C ILE A 138 -20.52 -12.63 20.48
N ASP A 139 -19.90 -13.68 19.92
CA ASP A 139 -20.53 -14.52 18.89
C ASP A 139 -21.81 -15.20 19.41
N GLN A 140 -21.78 -15.71 20.63
CA GLN A 140 -22.95 -16.32 21.28
C GLN A 140 -24.07 -15.30 21.51
N LYS A 141 -23.74 -14.10 21.98
CA LYS A 141 -24.74 -13.04 22.20
C LYS A 141 -25.27 -12.44 20.90
N LEU A 142 -24.45 -12.35 19.85
CA LEU A 142 -24.89 -11.91 18.52
C LEU A 142 -25.99 -12.81 17.95
N ALA A 143 -25.93 -14.11 18.25
CA ALA A 143 -26.92 -15.09 17.82
C ALA A 143 -28.19 -15.12 18.68
N THR A 144 -28.08 -14.76 19.97
CA THR A 144 -29.18 -14.92 20.95
C THR A 144 -29.87 -13.62 21.35
N ASP A 145 -29.11 -12.55 21.59
CA ASP A 145 -29.64 -11.24 22.01
C ASP A 145 -28.76 -10.09 21.51
N ARG A 146 -28.89 -9.84 20.20
CA ARG A 146 -28.15 -8.78 19.50
C ARG A 146 -28.41 -7.39 20.10
N LYS A 147 -29.63 -7.12 20.57
CA LYS A 147 -30.01 -5.79 21.07
C LYS A 147 -29.33 -5.51 22.41
N ALA A 148 -29.37 -6.47 23.34
CA ALA A 148 -28.65 -6.33 24.61
C ALA A 148 -27.14 -6.23 24.40
N LEU A 149 -26.58 -7.00 23.45
CA LEU A 149 -25.17 -6.90 23.10
C LEU A 149 -24.82 -5.49 22.60
N LYS A 150 -25.57 -4.96 21.63
CA LYS A 150 -25.33 -3.59 21.11
C LYS A 150 -25.41 -2.54 22.22
N ALA A 151 -26.42 -2.63 23.08
CA ALA A 151 -26.55 -1.75 24.24
C ALA A 151 -25.31 -1.80 25.16
N SER A 152 -24.73 -2.99 25.38
CA SER A 152 -23.53 -3.14 26.21
C SER A 152 -22.28 -2.44 25.66
N PHE A 153 -22.23 -2.20 24.34
CA PHE A 153 -21.16 -1.46 23.67
C PHE A 153 -21.53 -0.01 23.35
N ASN A 154 -22.71 0.48 23.79
CA ASN A 154 -23.29 1.75 23.34
C ASN A 154 -23.34 1.86 21.81
N ALA A 155 -23.56 0.73 21.12
CA ALA A 155 -23.66 0.67 19.67
C ALA A 155 -25.10 0.95 19.21
N ALA A 156 -25.23 1.60 18.05
CA ALA A 156 -26.54 1.84 17.43
C ALA A 156 -27.23 0.53 16.99
N ASP A 157 -28.57 0.55 17.03
CA ASP A 157 -29.43 -0.54 16.59
C ASP A 157 -29.29 -0.88 15.09
#